data_AF-A0A7R6VM81-F1
#
_entry.id   AF-A0A7R6VM81-F1
#
_cell.length_a   1.000
_cell.length_b   1.000
_cell.length_c   1.000
_cell.angle_alpha   90.00
_cell.angle_beta   90.00
_cell.angle_gamma   90.00
#
_symmetry.space_group_name_H-M   'P 1'
#
loop_
_entity.id
_entity.type
_entity.pdbx_description
1 polymer ?
#
loop_
_entity_poly.entity_id
_entity_poly.type
_entity_poly.pdbx_seq_one_letter_code
_entity_poly.pdbx_strand_id
1 'polypeptide(L)' 'MDITKEYEECMHKLIKKLEEEFMQIIANPKLDKKEKNLRTKPLVTKKQILLNTLESLKLVERSSNGE' A
#
# COMPACT_ATOMS: atom_id res chain seq x y z
N MET A 1 -12.75 10.91 -18.16
CA MET A 1 -11.43 10.54 -17.64
C MET A 1 -11.71 10.03 -16.24
N ASP A 2 -11.56 8.73 -16.04
CA ASP A 2 -11.84 8.07 -14.76
C ASP A 2 -10.66 8.40 -13.83
N ILE A 3 -10.84 9.45 -13.01
CA ILE A 3 -9.80 9.95 -12.11
C ILE A 3 -9.40 8.90 -11.07
N THR A 4 -10.31 7.97 -10.75
CA THR A 4 -10.06 6.86 -9.84
C THR A 4 -9.06 5.88 -10.45
N LYS A 5 -9.12 5.64 -11.76
CA LYS A 5 -8.12 4.82 -12.46
C LYS A 5 -6.71 5.39 -12.33
N GLU A 6 -6.53 6.70 -12.44
CA GLU A 6 -5.23 7.35 -12.22
C GLU A 6 -4.73 7.22 -10.78
N TYR A 7 -5.63 7.41 -9.80
CA TYR A 7 -5.31 7.19 -8.39
C TYR A 7 -4.95 5.73 -8.10
N GLU A 8 -5.67 4.78 -8.69
CA GLU A 8 -5.40 3.34 -8.56
C GLU A 8 -4.02 2.97 -9.09
N GLU A 9 -3.66 3.41 -10.29
CA GLU A 9 -2.34 3.17 -10.86
C GLU A 9 -1.22 3.78 -10.01
N CYS A 10 -1.43 4.98 -9.46
CA CYS A 10 -0.49 5.62 -8.55
C CYS A 10 -0.32 4.82 -7.25
N MET A 11 -1.42 4.44 -6.61
CA MET A 11 -1.39 3.70 -5.36
C MET A 11 -0.79 2.31 -5.52
N HIS A 12 -1.08 1.60 -6.61
CA HIS A 12 -0.44 0.32 -6.92
C HIS A 12 1.07 0.46 -7.09
N LYS A 13 1.55 1.51 -7.76
CA LYS A 13 3.00 1.79 -7.85
C LYS A 13 3.62 2.03 -6.48
N LEU A 14 2.94 2.75 -5.59
CA LEU A 14 3.42 3.01 -4.22
C LEU A 14 3.42 1.75 -3.36
N ILE A 15 2.36 0.93 -3.43
CA ILE A 15 2.26 -0.35 -2.72
C ILE A 15 3.37 -1.28 -3.16
N LYS A 16 3.63 -1.40 -4.47
CA LYS A 16 4.70 -2.24 -5.00
C LYS A 16 6.07 -1.83 -4.45
N LYS A 17 6.36 -0.53 -4.39
CA LYS A 17 7.61 -0.02 -3.77
C LYS A 17 7.73 -0.39 -2.30
N LEU A 18 6.62 -0.32 -1.53
CA LEU A 18 6.61 -0.74 -0.12
C LEU A 18 6.86 -2.24 0.02
N GLU A 19 6.33 -3.06 -0.88
CA GLU A 19 6.55 -4.51 -0.90
C GLU A 19 8.00 -4.86 -1.25
N GLU A 20 8.59 -4.17 -2.22
CA GLU A 20 10.02 -4.31 -2.55
C GLU A 20 10.91 -3.97 -1.35
N GLU A 21 10.65 -2.85 -0.67
CA GLU A 21 11.37 -2.45 0.56
C GLU A 21 11.18 -3.49 1.69
N PHE A 22 9.95 -3.98 1.86
CA PHE A 22 9.64 -5.03 2.83
C PHE A 22 10.45 -6.30 2.57
N MET A 23 10.49 -6.76 1.31
CA MET A 23 11.25 -7.94 0.92
C MET A 23 12.75 -7.76 1.13
N GLN A 24 13.31 -6.57 0.87
CA GLN A 24 14.71 -6.28 1.15
C GLN A 24 15.03 -6.39 2.66
N ILE A 25 14.13 -5.95 3.54
CA ILE A 25 14.31 -6.07 4.99
C ILE A 25 14.23 -7.54 5.43
N ILE A 26 13.23 -8.29 4.94
CA ILE A 26 13.04 -9.70 5.31
C ILE A 26 14.19 -10.57 4.80
N ALA A 27 14.69 -10.30 3.59
CA ALA A 27 15.80 -11.03 2.99
C ALA A 27 17.15 -10.71 3.62
N ASN A 28 17.27 -9.63 4.40
CA ASN A 28 18.55 -9.24 5.00
C ASN A 28 18.98 -10.26 6.09
N PRO A 29 20.10 -10.98 5.91
CA PRO A 29 20.57 -11.97 6.88
C PRO A 29 21.21 -11.34 8.12
N LYS A 30 21.56 -10.04 8.08
CA LYS A 30 22.18 -9.33 9.21
C LYS A 30 21.17 -8.85 10.25
N LEU A 31 19.88 -8.90 9.94
CA LEU A 31 18.81 -8.46 10.85
C LEU A 31 18.20 -9.66 11.56
N ASP A 32 18.06 -9.54 12.87
CA ASP A 32 17.31 -10.52 13.64
C ASP A 32 15.78 -10.36 13.44
N LYS A 33 15.00 -11.28 14.00
CA LYS A 33 13.54 -11.26 13.90
C LYS A 33 12.92 -9.98 14.49
N LYS A 34 13.47 -9.47 15.60
CA LYS A 34 12.95 -8.30 16.30
C LYS A 34 13.20 -7.04 15.48
N GLU A 35 14.39 -6.88 14.92
CA GLU A 35 14.74 -5.78 14.03
C GLU A 35 13.93 -5.81 12.74
N LYS A 36 13.77 -6.98 12.12
CA LYS A 36 12.91 -7.14 10.94
C LYS A 36 11.50 -6.65 11.23
N ASN A 37 10.90 -7.13 12.32
CA ASN A 37 9.55 -6.71 12.74
C ASN A 37 9.45 -5.20 13.00
N LEU A 38 10.44 -4.62 13.68
CA LEU A 38 10.46 -3.19 13.97
C LEU A 38 10.50 -2.36 12.69
N ARG A 39 11.32 -2.77 11.72
CA ARG A 39 11.52 -2.06 10.45
C ARG A 39 10.37 -2.27 9.46
N THR A 40 9.73 -3.45 9.46
CA THR A 40 8.60 -3.73 8.56
C THR A 40 7.27 -3.16 9.05
N LYS A 41 7.08 -2.99 10.36
CA LYS A 41 5.81 -2.49 10.93
C LYS A 41 5.34 -1.17 10.29
N PRO A 42 6.18 -0.14 10.11
CA PRO A 42 5.80 1.08 9.40
C PRO A 42 5.37 0.84 7.95
N LEU A 43 6.01 -0.09 7.23
CA LEU A 43 5.68 -0.41 5.83
C LEU A 43 4.31 -1.05 5.72
N VAL A 44 3.98 -1.97 6.64
CA VAL A 44 2.65 -2.57 6.73
C VAL A 44 1.59 -1.50 6.99
N THR A 45 1.84 -0.59 7.94
CA THR A 45 0.91 0.52 8.22
C THR A 45 0.72 1.42 7.00
N LYS A 46 1.79 1.81 6.30
CA LYS A 46 1.71 2.61 5.07
C LYS A 46 0.89 1.90 3.98
N LYS A 47 1.14 0.60 3.76
CA LYS A 47 0.38 -0.19 2.77
C LYS A 47 -1.11 -0.23 3.11
N GLN A 48 -1.46 -0.44 4.38
CA GLN A 48 -2.85 -0.46 4.81
C GLN A 48 -3.55 0.90 4.58
N ILE A 49 -2.85 2.01 4.87
CA ILE A 49 -3.40 3.35 4.61
C ILE A 49 -3.72 3.52 3.13
N LEU A 50 -2.79 3.17 2.22
CA LEU A 50 -3.01 3.27 0.78
C LEU A 50 -4.20 2.42 0.32
N LEU A 51 -4.29 1.17 0.79
CA LEU A 51 -5.42 0.28 0.47
C LEU A 51 -6.75 0.86 0.93
N ASN A 52 -6.82 1.33 2.18
CA ASN A 52 -8.03 1.94 2.73
C ASN A 52 -8.44 3.20 1.97
N THR A 53 -7.46 4.04 1.59
CA THR A 53 -7.73 5.24 0.79
C THR A 53 -8.26 4.87 -0.59
N LEU A 54 -7.66 3.88 -1.26
CA LEU A 54 -8.12 3.44 -2.58
C LEU A 54 -9.54 2.87 -2.52
N GLU A 55 -9.84 2.07 -1.51
CA GLU A 55 -11.19 1.54 -1.27
C GLU A 55 -12.21 2.66 -1.04
N SER A 56 -11.84 3.67 -0.25
CA SER A 56 -12.69 4.84 0.03
C SER A 56 -12.99 5.64 -1.24
N LEU A 57 -12.00 5.83 -2.11
CA LEU A 57 -12.18 6.51 -3.41
C LEU A 57 -13.11 5.70 -4.34
N LYS A 58 -12.91 4.39 -4.43
CA LYS A 58 -13.76 3.49 -5.22
C LYS A 58 -15.20 3.48 -4.72
N LEU A 59 -15.41 3.57 -3.41
CA LEU A 59 -16.75 3.67 -2.82
C LEU A 59 -17.46 4.95 -3.26
N VAL A 60 -16.78 6.10 -3.16
CA VAL A 60 -17.35 7.39 -3.56
C VAL A 60 -17.72 7.40 -5.05
N GLU A 61 -16.89 6.82 -5.90
CA GLU A 61 -17.18 6.72 -7.33
C GLU A 61 -18.41 5.84 -7.62
N ARG A 62 -18.53 4.68 -6.97
CA ARG A 62 -19.71 3.81 -7.09
C ARG A 62 -20.99 4.54 -6.67
N SER A 63 -20.95 5.24 -5.54
CA SER A 63 -22.09 6.04 -5.06
C SER A 63 -22.42 7.21 -5.99
N SER A 64 -21.42 7.79 -6.67
CA SER A 64 -21.63 8.90 -7.62
C SER A 64 -22.26 8.41 -8.94
N ASN A 65 -21.97 7.16 -9.33
CA ASN A 65 -22.48 6.56 -10.57
C ASN A 65 -23.86 5.89 -10.41
N GLY A 66 -24.50 6.00 -9.25
CA GLY A 66 -25.91 5.60 -9.07
C GLY A 66 -26.16 4.09 -9.06
N GLU A 67 -25.28 3.31 -8.41
CA GLU A 67 -25.57 1.94 -7.96
C GLU A 67 -25.95 1.91 -6.47
#